data_AF-A0A8S9WWA2-F1
#
_entry.id   AF-A0A8S9WWA2-F1
#
_cell.length_a   1.000
_cell.length_b   1.000
_cell.length_c   1.000
_cell.angle_alpha   90.00
_cell.angle_beta   90.00
_cell.angle_gamma   90.00
#
_symmetry.space_group_name_H-M   'P 1'
#
loop_
_entity.id
_entity.type
_entity.pdbx_description
1 polymer ?
#
loop_
_entity_poly.entity_id
_entity_poly.type
_entity_poly.pdbx_seq_one_letter_code
_entity_poly.pdbx_strand_id
1 'polypeptide(L)'
;MRRCLEDSKLRQEEIHSVEIVGGTSRIPAIKQLIEQVFGKTASTTLNQDEAVARGCALQCAILSPAVRVRDFSVTDLQNYPIKLVWDTSLKEDGELEVFPANHQVPFSKMLTFYRKENFNIKAFYNCDVPYPDREIGQFIIKEVKPTTEGESSKIKVKARINLHGIFSVVSASLVEKKESAEEETPMETSPENGAAPAAQPAAGEAMDQTAPPQENGEPTDDKDKKDSKKKKHVTKTVELPIESYTHGFTQTMLNDYQEQECKMIASDKQEKERADARNALEEYVYDARGRISDDDDLGTFILAGDKDKFVRDLDNMENWLYEEGEDCSRHIYVEKLQVLRSVGEPVKVRKAEFENRNAALEELAQRIMLAQKVTSQYRSGDEKYNHLPAADVSKVEETVNAAAKWLEENRTLLSSCPRTQDPPVTVSLIKEQCKSLEQAVMSTMNKPKPKVEPPPTEPAGDKVPAEPKQGETPADQQNMDVE
;
A
#
# COMPACT_ATOMS: atom_id res chain seq x y z
N MET A 1 38.94 4.95 -7.99
CA MET A 1 38.71 5.70 -9.24
C MET A 1 39.53 5.14 -10.40
N ARG A 2 40.87 5.20 -10.42
CA ARG A 2 41.68 4.64 -11.53
C ARG A 2 41.44 3.15 -11.81
N ARG A 3 41.46 2.31 -10.77
CA ARG A 3 41.09 0.89 -10.87
C ARG A 3 39.70 0.65 -11.49
N CYS A 4 38.73 1.53 -11.22
CA CYS A 4 37.38 1.42 -11.80
C CYS A 4 37.37 1.71 -13.31
N LEU A 5 38.18 2.66 -13.79
CA LEU A 5 38.39 2.89 -15.23
C LEU A 5 39.06 1.69 -15.90
N GLU A 6 40.08 1.11 -15.26
CA GLU A 6 40.76 -0.10 -15.73
C GLU A 6 39.80 -1.30 -15.82
N ASP A 7 39.04 -1.56 -14.74
CA ASP A 7 38.12 -2.70 -14.66
C ASP A 7 36.92 -2.56 -15.62
N SER A 8 36.41 -1.34 -15.81
CA SER A 8 35.34 -1.06 -16.78
C SER A 8 35.81 -1.08 -18.24
N LYS A 9 37.13 -1.06 -18.47
CA LYS A 9 37.74 -0.97 -19.81
C LYS A 9 37.31 0.27 -20.59
N LEU A 10 36.86 1.31 -19.88
CA LEU A 10 36.46 2.59 -20.46
C LEU A 10 37.63 3.59 -20.43
N ARG A 11 37.74 4.37 -21.49
CA ARG A 11 38.65 5.53 -21.52
C ARG A 11 37.99 6.73 -20.83
N GLN A 12 38.79 7.67 -20.33
CA GLN A 12 38.28 8.82 -19.56
C GLN A 12 37.30 9.67 -20.38
N GLU A 13 37.56 9.82 -21.68
CA GLU A 13 36.73 10.56 -22.62
C GLU A 13 35.35 9.91 -22.86
N GLU A 14 35.19 8.61 -22.59
CA GLU A 14 33.93 7.88 -22.75
C GLU A 14 32.97 8.11 -21.57
N ILE A 15 33.46 8.65 -20.46
CA ILE A 15 32.64 9.00 -19.29
C ILE A 15 31.85 10.26 -19.60
N HIS A 16 30.52 10.18 -19.66
CA HIS A 16 29.67 11.36 -19.96
C HIS A 16 29.69 12.40 -18.84
N SER A 17 29.36 12.00 -17.61
CA SER A 17 29.28 12.85 -16.42
C SER A 17 29.81 12.12 -15.19
N VAL A 18 30.17 12.89 -14.16
CA VAL A 18 30.62 12.37 -12.86
C VAL A 18 29.69 12.94 -11.80
N GLU A 19 28.79 12.12 -11.25
CA GLU A 19 27.91 12.53 -10.14
C GLU A 19 28.54 12.14 -8.80
N ILE A 20 28.49 13.04 -7.82
CA ILE A 20 29.01 12.80 -6.47
C ILE A 20 27.89 12.79 -5.43
N VAL A 21 27.94 11.81 -4.53
CA VAL A 21 27.02 11.65 -3.39
C VAL A 21 27.80 11.35 -2.12
N GLY A 22 27.17 11.55 -0.95
CA GLY A 22 27.75 11.34 0.37
C GLY A 22 28.46 12.56 0.94
N GLY A 23 28.33 12.80 2.25
CA GLY A 23 28.78 14.03 2.90
C GLY A 23 30.27 14.35 2.72
N THR A 24 31.14 13.35 2.70
CA THR A 24 32.60 13.54 2.52
C THR A 24 32.96 14.08 1.12
N SER A 25 32.10 13.89 0.12
CA SER A 25 32.30 14.46 -1.23
C SER A 25 32.23 15.99 -1.25
N ARG A 26 31.78 16.63 -0.17
CA ARG A 26 31.75 18.10 -0.02
C ARG A 26 33.13 18.71 0.18
N ILE A 27 34.11 17.93 0.64
CA ILE A 27 35.48 18.40 0.90
C ILE A 27 36.11 18.86 -0.44
N PRO A 28 36.58 20.12 -0.55
CA PRO A 28 37.13 20.65 -1.81
C PRO A 28 38.29 19.82 -2.38
N ALA A 29 39.17 19.31 -1.53
CA ALA A 29 40.29 18.45 -1.96
C ALA A 29 39.82 17.13 -2.60
N ILE A 30 38.72 16.55 -2.12
CA ILE A 30 38.12 15.35 -2.72
C ILE A 30 37.54 15.66 -4.09
N LYS A 31 36.85 16.79 -4.24
CA LYS A 31 36.32 17.23 -5.54
C LYS A 31 37.44 17.44 -6.55
N GLN A 32 38.51 18.16 -6.16
CA GLN A 32 39.68 18.36 -7.01
C GLN A 32 40.33 17.03 -7.42
N LEU A 33 40.45 16.07 -6.51
CA LEU A 33 40.99 14.75 -6.83
C LEU A 33 40.12 13.99 -7.84
N ILE A 34 38.80 14.06 -7.70
CA ILE A 34 37.84 13.46 -8.64
C ILE A 34 38.02 14.09 -10.03
N GLU A 35 38.07 15.42 -10.10
CA GLU A 35 38.30 16.15 -11.34
C GLU A 35 39.64 15.80 -12.00
N GLN A 36 40.71 15.65 -11.21
CA GLN A 36 42.02 15.23 -11.72
C GLN A 36 42.01 13.80 -12.30
N VAL A 37 41.20 12.90 -11.76
CA VAL A 37 41.15 11.50 -12.22
C VAL A 37 40.26 11.34 -13.45
N PHE A 38 39.13 12.04 -13.51
CA PHE A 38 38.17 11.90 -14.61
C PHE A 38 38.28 12.99 -15.67
N GLY A 39 39.07 14.05 -15.43
CA GLY A 39 39.20 15.19 -16.33
C GLY A 39 37.92 16.01 -16.49
N LYS A 40 36.95 15.85 -15.58
CA LYS A 40 35.61 16.45 -15.63
C LYS A 40 35.18 16.97 -14.28
N THR A 41 34.54 18.14 -14.28
CA THR A 41 33.89 18.72 -13.10
C THR A 41 32.80 17.79 -12.59
N ALA A 42 32.80 17.55 -11.28
CA ALA A 42 31.79 16.73 -10.64
C ALA A 42 30.44 17.47 -10.61
N SER A 43 29.40 16.79 -11.10
CA SER A 43 28.01 17.22 -11.05
C SER A 43 27.36 16.88 -9.70
N THR A 44 26.34 17.66 -9.35
CA THR A 44 25.55 17.51 -8.13
C THR A 44 24.06 17.61 -8.44
N THR A 45 23.62 16.97 -9.52
CA THR A 45 22.20 16.99 -9.92
C THR A 45 21.35 16.14 -8.98
N LEU A 46 21.97 15.12 -8.37
CA LEU A 46 21.39 14.30 -7.32
C LEU A 46 21.53 14.97 -5.95
N ASN A 47 20.53 14.79 -5.08
CA ASN A 47 20.65 15.16 -3.68
C ASN A 47 21.71 14.26 -3.01
N GLN A 48 22.79 14.87 -2.51
CA GLN A 48 23.96 14.17 -2.01
C GLN A 48 23.70 13.31 -0.77
N ASP A 49 22.70 13.65 0.04
CA ASP A 49 22.38 12.93 1.28
C ASP A 49 21.26 11.91 1.07
N GLU A 50 20.31 12.21 0.18
CA GLU A 50 19.07 11.42 0.05
C GLU A 50 19.05 10.49 -1.17
N ALA A 51 19.89 10.70 -2.17
CA ALA A 51 19.82 9.94 -3.43
C ALA A 51 19.90 8.42 -3.21
N VAL A 52 20.75 7.99 -2.27
CA VAL A 52 20.88 6.57 -1.89
C VAL A 52 19.58 6.06 -1.27
N ALA A 53 19.04 6.75 -0.27
CA ALA A 53 17.81 6.34 0.41
C ALA A 53 16.60 6.31 -0.54
N ARG A 54 16.48 7.29 -1.45
CA ARG A 54 15.44 7.33 -2.48
C ARG A 54 15.58 6.16 -3.47
N GLY A 55 16.81 5.84 -3.87
CA GLY A 55 17.10 4.65 -4.69
C GLY A 55 16.70 3.34 -4.00
N CYS A 56 17.02 3.20 -2.71
CA CYS A 56 16.60 2.05 -1.90
C CYS A 56 15.08 1.95 -1.81
N ALA A 57 14.36 3.05 -1.56
CA ALA A 57 12.91 3.07 -1.51
C ALA A 57 12.28 2.68 -2.85
N LEU A 58 12.84 3.16 -3.97
CA LEU A 58 12.41 2.76 -5.31
C LEU A 58 12.64 1.26 -5.54
N GLN A 59 13.81 0.73 -5.14
CA GLN A 59 14.10 -0.70 -5.25
C GLN A 59 13.14 -1.55 -4.39
N CYS A 60 12.80 -1.11 -3.18
CA CYS A 60 11.78 -1.75 -2.36
C CYS A 60 10.40 -1.74 -3.05
N ALA A 61 10.04 -0.65 -3.71
CA ALA A 61 8.80 -0.56 -4.47
C ALA A 61 8.80 -1.49 -5.69
N ILE A 62 9.92 -1.62 -6.42
CA ILE A 62 10.11 -2.57 -7.52
C ILE A 62 9.90 -4.02 -7.05
N LEU A 63 10.39 -4.35 -5.85
CA LEU A 63 10.28 -5.69 -5.27
C LEU A 63 8.91 -5.98 -4.64
N SER A 64 8.09 -4.95 -4.40
CA SER A 64 6.80 -5.09 -3.75
C SER A 64 5.72 -5.56 -4.73
N PRO A 65 4.98 -6.63 -4.43
CA PRO A 65 3.85 -7.05 -5.28
C PRO A 65 2.66 -6.08 -5.20
N ALA A 66 2.62 -5.19 -4.20
CA ALA A 66 1.50 -4.28 -3.95
C ALA A 66 1.62 -2.94 -4.70
N VAL A 67 2.81 -2.60 -5.21
CA VAL A 67 3.08 -1.30 -5.83
C VAL A 67 3.56 -1.53 -7.26
N ARG A 68 2.92 -0.87 -8.22
CA ARG A 68 3.38 -0.86 -9.61
C ARG A 68 4.17 0.41 -9.89
N VAL A 69 5.44 0.25 -10.21
CA VAL A 69 6.33 1.34 -10.64
C VAL A 69 6.57 1.27 -12.14
N ARG A 70 7.16 2.34 -12.71
CA ARG A 70 7.63 2.32 -14.10
C ARG A 70 8.73 1.27 -14.26
N ASP A 71 8.74 0.59 -15.40
CA ASP A 71 9.77 -0.39 -15.73
C ASP A 71 11.16 0.24 -15.63
N PHE A 72 11.96 -0.26 -14.69
CA PHE A 72 13.32 0.16 -14.44
C PHE A 72 14.12 -1.07 -14.01
N SER A 73 15.22 -1.37 -14.72
CA SER A 73 16.08 -2.51 -14.43
C SER A 73 17.48 -2.05 -14.05
N VAL A 74 18.03 -2.67 -13.01
CA VAL A 74 19.41 -2.48 -12.57
C VAL A 74 20.12 -3.81 -12.67
N THR A 75 21.30 -3.82 -13.27
CA THR A 75 22.19 -4.97 -13.32
C THR A 75 23.48 -4.59 -12.62
N ASP A 76 23.76 -5.25 -11.52
CA ASP A 76 24.99 -5.04 -10.76
C ASP A 76 26.02 -6.13 -11.11
N LEU A 77 27.20 -6.06 -10.52
CA LEU A 77 28.33 -6.95 -10.79
C LEU A 77 28.84 -7.62 -9.50
N GLN A 78 29.30 -8.86 -9.65
CA GLN A 78 29.95 -9.61 -8.57
C GLN A 78 31.46 -9.40 -8.62
N ASN A 79 32.03 -8.70 -7.64
CA ASN A 79 33.42 -8.25 -7.67
C ASN A 79 34.46 -9.37 -7.57
N TYR A 80 34.15 -10.45 -6.85
CA TYR A 80 35.11 -11.52 -6.54
C TYR A 80 34.73 -12.84 -7.21
N PRO A 81 35.68 -13.54 -7.84
CA PRO A 81 35.42 -14.83 -8.45
C PRO A 81 35.14 -15.89 -7.37
N ILE A 82 34.19 -16.79 -7.65
CA ILE A 82 33.81 -17.89 -6.75
C ILE A 82 34.13 -19.22 -7.41
N LYS A 83 34.91 -20.03 -6.70
CA LYS A 83 35.14 -21.45 -7.02
C LYS A 83 34.33 -22.37 -6.12
N LEU A 84 33.89 -23.48 -6.68
CA LEU A 84 33.27 -24.57 -5.92
C LEU A 84 34.22 -25.75 -5.87
N VAL A 85 34.32 -26.37 -4.70
CA VAL A 85 35.14 -27.54 -4.42
C VAL A 85 34.22 -28.64 -3.89
N TRP A 86 34.39 -29.88 -4.35
CA TRP A 86 33.55 -31.01 -3.93
C TRP A 86 34.35 -32.29 -3.75
N ASP A 87 33.79 -33.23 -2.99
CA ASP A 87 34.44 -34.50 -2.70
C ASP A 87 34.60 -35.35 -3.97
N THR A 88 35.84 -35.72 -4.30
CA THR A 88 36.15 -36.44 -5.55
C THR A 88 36.15 -37.96 -5.30
N SER A 89 35.06 -38.64 -5.60
CA SER A 89 35.03 -40.12 -5.56
C SER A 89 35.55 -40.78 -6.84
N LEU A 90 35.63 -40.05 -7.97
CA LEU A 90 36.02 -40.59 -9.28
C LEU A 90 36.68 -39.50 -10.15
N LYS A 91 37.98 -39.64 -10.42
CA LYS A 91 38.78 -39.16 -11.58
C LYS A 91 38.60 -37.74 -12.20
N GLU A 92 37.83 -36.82 -11.62
CA GLU A 92 37.72 -35.43 -12.09
C GLU A 92 38.36 -34.44 -11.12
N ASP A 93 38.91 -33.34 -11.64
CA ASP A 93 39.42 -32.22 -10.85
C ASP A 93 38.31 -31.70 -9.93
N GLY A 94 38.45 -31.91 -8.62
CA GLY A 94 37.45 -31.63 -7.60
C GLY A 94 37.17 -30.15 -7.32
N GLU A 95 37.53 -29.26 -8.25
CA GLU A 95 37.32 -27.82 -8.16
C GLU A 95 36.97 -27.19 -9.51
N LEU A 96 36.11 -26.18 -9.50
CA LEU A 96 35.73 -25.42 -10.70
C LEU A 96 35.43 -23.97 -10.34
N GLU A 97 35.96 -23.04 -11.14
CA GLU A 97 35.49 -21.65 -11.10
C GLU A 97 34.11 -21.53 -11.73
N VAL A 98 33.13 -21.10 -10.93
CA VAL A 98 31.72 -21.08 -11.34
C VAL A 98 31.28 -19.65 -11.68
N PHE A 99 31.79 -18.66 -10.95
CA PHE A 99 31.46 -17.25 -11.12
C PHE A 99 32.76 -16.45 -11.31
N PRO A 100 33.02 -15.91 -12.51
CA PRO A 100 34.19 -15.06 -12.76
C PRO A 100 34.09 -13.69 -12.06
N ALA A 101 35.22 -13.00 -11.96
CA ALA A 101 35.27 -11.61 -11.46
C ALA A 101 34.46 -10.66 -12.36
N ASN A 102 33.76 -9.71 -11.73
CA ASN A 102 32.91 -8.69 -12.36
C ASN A 102 31.78 -9.25 -13.22
N HIS A 103 31.35 -10.49 -12.99
CA HIS A 103 30.20 -11.07 -13.70
C HIS A 103 28.89 -10.40 -13.25
N GLN A 104 27.98 -10.15 -14.20
CA GLN A 104 26.67 -9.55 -13.90
C GLN A 104 25.82 -10.43 -12.98
N VAL A 105 25.08 -9.80 -12.05
CA VAL A 105 24.12 -10.46 -11.15
C VAL A 105 22.69 -10.01 -11.44
N PRO A 106 21.68 -10.88 -11.24
CA PRO A 106 21.76 -12.27 -10.77
C PRO A 106 22.22 -13.25 -11.86
N PHE A 107 22.99 -14.27 -11.47
CA PHE A 107 23.48 -15.31 -12.39
C PHE A 107 23.30 -16.71 -11.79
N SER A 108 23.01 -17.70 -12.63
CA SER A 108 22.84 -19.10 -12.21
C SER A 108 23.61 -20.03 -13.14
N LYS A 109 24.36 -20.97 -12.58
CA LYS A 109 25.09 -22.01 -13.31
C LYS A 109 24.62 -23.38 -12.84
N MET A 110 24.26 -24.23 -13.80
CA MET A 110 23.84 -25.61 -13.55
C MET A 110 25.06 -26.52 -13.67
N LEU A 111 25.40 -27.22 -12.59
CA LEU A 111 26.47 -28.19 -12.54
C LEU A 111 25.87 -29.61 -12.56
N THR A 112 26.55 -30.54 -13.22
CA THR A 112 26.10 -31.93 -13.29
C THR A 112 27.14 -32.80 -12.60
N PHE A 113 26.70 -33.56 -11.60
CA PHE A 113 27.52 -34.49 -10.84
C PHE A 113 27.02 -35.92 -11.04
N TYR A 114 27.94 -36.88 -10.96
CA TYR A 114 27.64 -38.31 -10.98
C TYR A 114 28.09 -38.92 -9.66
N ARG A 115 27.14 -39.19 -8.74
CA ARG A 115 27.44 -39.65 -7.38
C ARG A 115 26.54 -40.82 -6.97
N LYS A 116 27.08 -41.68 -6.11
CA LYS A 116 26.38 -42.83 -5.51
C LYS A 116 25.82 -42.53 -4.12
N GLU A 117 26.44 -41.58 -3.42
CA GLU A 117 26.18 -41.24 -2.02
C GLU A 117 26.10 -39.72 -1.86
N ASN A 118 25.66 -39.29 -0.67
CA ASN A 118 25.64 -37.89 -0.27
C ASN A 118 27.03 -37.28 -0.44
N PHE A 119 27.09 -36.03 -0.87
CA PHE A 119 28.35 -35.34 -1.11
C PHE A 119 28.26 -33.87 -0.71
N ASN A 120 29.43 -33.29 -0.49
CA ASN A 120 29.59 -31.93 -0.06
C ASN A 120 30.08 -31.03 -1.20
N ILE A 121 29.56 -29.81 -1.26
CA ILE A 121 30.05 -28.72 -2.09
C ILE A 121 30.42 -27.57 -1.18
N LYS A 122 31.68 -27.14 -1.23
CA LYS A 122 32.18 -25.95 -0.54
C LYS A 122 32.42 -24.82 -1.54
N ALA A 123 32.07 -23.60 -1.17
CA ALA A 123 32.29 -22.41 -1.98
C ALA A 123 33.42 -21.57 -1.39
N PHE A 124 34.34 -21.13 -2.23
CA PHE A 124 35.47 -20.28 -1.85
C PHE A 124 35.66 -19.12 -2.82
N TYR A 125 36.18 -18.01 -2.33
CA TYR A 125 36.72 -16.97 -3.21
C TYR A 125 37.98 -17.48 -3.92
N ASN A 126 38.05 -17.31 -5.24
CA ASN A 126 39.21 -17.70 -6.06
C ASN A 126 40.26 -16.57 -6.16
N CYS A 127 40.35 -15.73 -5.14
CA CYS A 127 41.31 -14.64 -5.04
C CYS A 127 41.62 -14.32 -3.58
N ASP A 128 42.57 -13.42 -3.36
CA ASP A 128 42.74 -12.78 -2.07
C ASP A 128 41.54 -11.86 -1.78
N VAL A 129 40.99 -11.99 -0.58
CA VAL A 129 39.91 -11.16 -0.06
C VAL A 129 40.39 -10.43 1.18
N PRO A 130 39.83 -9.25 1.53
CA PRO A 130 40.25 -8.46 2.69
C PRO A 130 39.84 -9.09 4.05
N TYR A 131 39.50 -10.37 4.06
CA TYR A 131 39.08 -11.13 5.22
C TYR A 131 39.95 -12.39 5.37
N PRO A 132 40.16 -12.88 6.60
CA PRO A 132 41.06 -14.01 6.84
C PRO A 132 40.54 -15.32 6.22
N ASP A 133 39.23 -15.47 6.08
CA ASP A 133 38.60 -16.66 5.54
C ASP A 133 38.15 -16.45 4.09
N ARG A 134 38.49 -17.41 3.23
CA ARG A 134 38.05 -17.46 1.83
C ARG A 134 36.79 -18.30 1.66
N GLU A 135 36.37 -19.06 2.68
CA GLU A 135 35.18 -19.91 2.65
C GLU A 135 33.89 -19.07 2.73
N ILE A 136 33.03 -19.27 1.75
CA ILE A 136 31.72 -18.61 1.65
C ILE A 136 30.66 -19.46 2.37
N GLY A 137 30.76 -20.78 2.23
CA GLY A 137 29.87 -21.72 2.87
C GLY A 137 29.99 -23.14 2.33
N GLN A 138 29.33 -24.05 3.03
CA GLN A 138 29.33 -25.48 2.78
C GLN A 138 27.90 -25.97 2.55
N PHE A 139 27.69 -26.81 1.54
CA PHE A 139 26.39 -27.29 1.09
C PHE A 139 26.40 -28.81 0.97
N ILE A 140 25.61 -29.49 1.79
CA ILE A 140 25.54 -30.96 1.82
C ILE A 140 24.28 -31.41 1.09
N ILE A 141 24.45 -32.14 -0.02
CA ILE A 141 23.35 -32.74 -0.77
C ILE A 141 23.04 -34.10 -0.15
N LYS A 142 21.82 -34.26 0.37
CA LYS A 142 21.35 -35.47 1.06
C LYS A 142 20.45 -36.33 0.18
N GLU A 143 20.22 -37.56 0.66
CA GLU A 143 19.34 -38.56 0.04
C GLU A 143 19.72 -38.96 -1.39
N VAL A 144 21.01 -38.87 -1.71
CA VAL A 144 21.53 -39.35 -2.98
C VAL A 144 21.50 -40.89 -2.96
N LYS A 145 20.71 -41.48 -3.85
CA LYS A 145 20.64 -42.93 -4.04
C LYS A 145 21.28 -43.31 -5.37
N PRO A 146 21.97 -44.47 -5.46
CA PRO A 146 22.46 -44.99 -6.73
C PRO A 146 21.29 -45.35 -7.66
N THR A 147 21.56 -45.47 -8.95
CA THR A 147 20.56 -45.92 -9.93
C THR A 147 20.12 -47.36 -9.63
N THR A 148 19.03 -47.81 -10.25
CA THR A 148 18.51 -49.18 -10.11
C THR A 148 19.54 -50.27 -10.47
N GLU A 149 20.59 -49.91 -11.23
CA GLU A 149 21.69 -50.78 -11.67
C GLU A 149 22.93 -50.68 -10.75
N GLY A 150 22.88 -49.91 -9.66
CA GLY A 150 24.00 -49.70 -8.73
C GLY A 150 25.07 -48.71 -9.23
N GLU A 151 24.80 -48.00 -10.32
CA GLU A 151 25.67 -46.97 -10.90
C GLU A 151 25.43 -45.59 -10.27
N SER A 152 26.32 -44.64 -10.59
CA SER A 152 26.22 -43.26 -10.13
C SER A 152 24.99 -42.56 -10.70
N SER A 153 24.20 -41.94 -9.84
CA SER A 153 23.05 -41.13 -10.23
C SER A 153 23.49 -39.78 -10.78
N LYS A 154 22.80 -39.32 -11.83
CA LYS A 154 23.01 -38.01 -12.43
C LYS A 154 22.27 -36.94 -11.63
N ILE A 155 23.02 -36.05 -11.00
CA ILE A 155 22.50 -35.00 -10.12
C ILE A 155 22.80 -33.65 -10.76
N LYS A 156 21.79 -32.80 -10.92
CA LYS A 156 21.91 -31.43 -11.39
C LYS A 156 21.81 -30.48 -10.21
N VAL A 157 22.86 -29.70 -9.98
CA VAL A 157 22.91 -28.71 -8.89
C VAL A 157 22.93 -27.31 -9.49
N LYS A 158 22.00 -26.47 -9.04
CA LYS A 158 21.89 -25.08 -9.48
C LYS A 158 22.55 -24.16 -8.46
N ALA A 159 23.74 -23.69 -8.80
CA ALA A 159 24.44 -22.65 -8.06
C ALA A 159 23.98 -21.27 -8.55
N ARG A 160 23.71 -20.32 -7.65
CA ARG A 160 23.19 -18.99 -7.98
C ARG A 160 23.84 -17.90 -7.13
N ILE A 161 24.07 -16.75 -7.75
CA ILE A 161 24.21 -15.48 -7.04
C ILE A 161 22.89 -14.71 -7.24
N ASN A 162 22.24 -14.33 -6.14
CA ASN A 162 20.97 -13.63 -6.19
C ASN A 162 21.14 -12.12 -6.48
N LEU A 163 20.04 -11.38 -6.53
CA LEU A 163 20.05 -9.94 -6.80
C LEU A 163 20.83 -9.15 -5.73
N HIS A 164 21.00 -9.71 -4.53
CA HIS A 164 21.72 -9.10 -3.42
C HIS A 164 23.21 -9.45 -3.39
N GLY A 165 23.73 -10.12 -4.43
CA GLY A 165 25.13 -10.57 -4.48
C GLY A 165 25.45 -11.76 -3.58
N ILE A 166 24.44 -12.43 -3.01
CA ILE A 166 24.63 -13.56 -2.10
C ILE A 166 24.66 -14.87 -2.90
N PHE A 167 25.71 -15.66 -2.70
CA PHE A 167 25.86 -16.99 -3.25
C PHE A 167 25.02 -18.02 -2.49
N SER A 168 24.32 -18.89 -3.22
CA SER A 168 23.64 -20.05 -2.65
C SER A 168 23.51 -21.20 -3.66
N VAL A 169 23.36 -22.42 -3.14
CA VAL A 169 22.91 -23.58 -3.91
C VAL A 169 21.39 -23.66 -3.77
N VAL A 170 20.67 -23.37 -4.85
CA VAL A 170 19.20 -23.17 -4.81
C VAL A 170 18.44 -24.49 -4.90
N SER A 171 18.95 -25.43 -5.69
CA SER A 171 18.26 -26.70 -5.93
C SER A 171 19.26 -27.78 -6.34
N ALA A 172 19.04 -29.00 -5.89
CA ALA A 172 19.72 -30.20 -6.35
C ALA A 172 18.65 -31.19 -6.83
N SER A 173 18.80 -31.76 -8.02
CA SER A 173 17.82 -32.68 -8.56
C SER A 173 18.43 -33.91 -9.22
N LEU A 174 17.93 -35.08 -8.85
CA LEU A 174 18.30 -36.38 -9.39
C LEU A 174 17.49 -36.66 -10.65
N VAL A 175 18.16 -37.06 -11.72
CA VAL A 175 17.57 -37.28 -13.04
C VAL A 175 17.54 -38.79 -13.34
N GLU A 176 16.37 -39.41 -13.25
CA GLU A 176 16.15 -40.82 -13.59
C GLU A 176 15.69 -40.94 -15.06
N LYS A 177 16.38 -41.77 -15.84
CA LYS A 177 15.91 -42.17 -17.17
C LYS A 177 15.01 -43.40 -17.00
N LYS A 178 13.74 -43.31 -17.36
CA LYS A 178 12.86 -44.48 -17.45
C LYS A 178 12.75 -44.90 -18.91
N GLU A 179 13.10 -46.14 -19.23
CA GLU A 179 12.77 -46.73 -20.53
C GLU A 179 11.29 -47.13 -20.53
N SER A 180 10.53 -46.68 -21.52
CA SER A 180 9.16 -47.12 -21.73
C SER A 180 9.19 -48.52 -22.36
N ALA A 181 8.66 -49.52 -21.64
CA ALA A 181 8.34 -50.81 -22.22
C ALA A 181 7.16 -50.64 -23.18
N GLU A 182 7.39 -50.83 -24.49
CA GLU A 182 6.32 -50.95 -25.49
C GLU A 182 5.78 -52.39 -25.43
N GLU A 183 4.51 -52.57 -25.06
CA GLU A 183 3.77 -53.81 -25.32
C GLU A 183 3.50 -53.89 -26.84
N GLU A 184 4.01 -54.93 -27.49
CA GLU A 184 3.68 -55.28 -28.86
C GLU A 184 2.30 -55.94 -28.94
N THR A 185 1.43 -55.46 -29.83
CA THR A 185 0.50 -56.32 -30.57
C THR A 185 0.49 -55.91 -32.05
N PRO A 186 0.49 -56.85 -33.02
CA PRO A 186 0.58 -56.52 -34.44
C PRO A 186 -0.79 -56.36 -35.13
N MET A 187 -0.78 -55.46 -36.12
CA MET A 187 -1.74 -55.15 -37.20
C MET A 187 -2.85 -56.15 -37.54
N GLU A 188 -4.01 -55.63 -37.96
CA GLU A 188 -4.54 -55.91 -39.30
C GLU A 188 -5.59 -54.89 -39.82
N THR A 189 -5.35 -54.47 -41.08
CA THR A 189 -6.25 -54.10 -42.20
C THR A 189 -7.40 -53.08 -42.10
N SER A 190 -7.38 -52.11 -43.03
CA SER A 190 -8.54 -51.34 -43.54
C SER A 190 -9.31 -52.16 -44.61
N PRO A 191 -10.60 -51.88 -44.91
CA PRO A 191 -10.90 -50.85 -45.92
C PRO A 191 -12.24 -50.07 -45.78
N GLU A 192 -12.21 -48.86 -46.36
CA GLU A 192 -13.24 -48.09 -47.12
C GLU A 192 -14.71 -47.83 -46.68
N ASN A 193 -15.08 -46.56 -46.96
CA ASN A 193 -16.34 -45.98 -47.46
C ASN A 193 -17.40 -45.44 -46.49
N GLY A 194 -17.73 -44.14 -46.68
CA GLY A 194 -19.06 -43.61 -46.36
C GLY A 194 -19.19 -42.12 -46.03
N ALA A 195 -19.33 -41.28 -47.07
CA ALA A 195 -20.15 -40.06 -47.15
C ALA A 195 -19.79 -38.77 -46.35
N ALA A 196 -19.57 -37.70 -47.12
CA ALA A 196 -19.79 -36.30 -46.75
C ALA A 196 -21.30 -35.93 -46.90
N PRO A 197 -21.82 -34.77 -46.43
CA PRO A 197 -21.53 -33.48 -47.11
C PRO A 197 -21.58 -32.17 -46.29
N ALA A 198 -21.04 -31.11 -46.92
CA ALA A 198 -21.41 -29.68 -46.86
C ALA A 198 -21.10 -28.88 -45.56
N ALA A 199 -20.62 -27.62 -45.56
CA ALA A 199 -20.47 -26.59 -46.59
C ALA A 199 -19.35 -25.58 -46.23
N GLN A 200 -18.70 -25.05 -47.26
CA GLN A 200 -17.85 -23.84 -47.33
C GLN A 200 -18.75 -22.61 -47.68
N PRO A 201 -18.31 -21.32 -47.79
CA PRO A 201 -17.00 -20.92 -48.34
C PRO A 201 -16.34 -19.58 -47.91
N ALA A 202 -15.06 -19.47 -48.33
CA ALA A 202 -14.36 -18.31 -48.93
C ALA A 202 -14.18 -17.00 -48.12
N ALA A 203 -13.20 -16.11 -48.36
CA ALA A 203 -12.20 -15.83 -49.42
C ALA A 203 -11.02 -15.09 -48.74
N GLY A 204 -9.86 -14.77 -49.33
CA GLY A 204 -9.32 -14.81 -50.70
C GLY A 204 -7.78 -14.87 -50.62
N GLU A 205 -7.11 -15.42 -51.64
CA GLU A 205 -6.46 -14.68 -52.76
C GLU A 205 -5.26 -13.82 -52.31
N ALA A 206 -4.12 -13.75 -52.98
CA ALA A 206 -3.44 -14.55 -54.00
C ALA A 206 -2.00 -13.95 -54.09
N MET A 207 -1.02 -14.83 -54.33
CA MET A 207 0.20 -14.71 -55.16
C MET A 207 0.88 -13.35 -55.41
N ASP A 208 2.22 -13.28 -55.27
CA ASP A 208 3.20 -13.30 -56.39
C ASP A 208 4.66 -13.23 -55.85
N GLN A 209 5.41 -14.33 -55.86
CA GLN A 209 6.61 -14.61 -56.69
C GLN A 209 7.55 -13.44 -57.03
N THR A 210 8.83 -13.60 -56.69
CA THR A 210 9.97 -13.48 -57.64
C THR A 210 11.29 -13.88 -56.97
N ALA A 211 11.86 -14.99 -57.44
CA ALA A 211 13.31 -15.28 -57.49
C ALA A 211 13.76 -15.06 -58.97
N PRO A 212 15.00 -15.37 -59.48
CA PRO A 212 16.21 -16.05 -58.93
C PRO A 212 17.52 -15.37 -59.48
N PRO A 213 18.68 -16.02 -59.88
CA PRO A 213 19.29 -17.34 -59.58
C PRO A 213 20.83 -17.37 -59.30
N GLN A 214 21.26 -18.49 -58.68
CA GLN A 214 22.42 -19.39 -58.89
C GLN A 214 23.80 -18.93 -59.44
N GLU A 215 24.86 -19.52 -58.86
CA GLU A 215 25.96 -20.13 -59.65
C GLU A 215 26.50 -21.42 -58.99
N ASN A 216 26.96 -22.34 -59.85
CA ASN A 216 27.14 -23.79 -59.70
C ASN A 216 28.50 -24.26 -59.16
N GLY A 217 28.54 -25.51 -58.68
CA GLY A 217 29.75 -26.35 -58.60
C GLY A 217 29.52 -27.72 -57.91
N GLU A 218 29.22 -28.76 -58.70
CA GLU A 218 29.06 -30.19 -58.34
C GLU A 218 30.42 -30.93 -58.11
N PRO A 219 30.49 -32.28 -57.95
CA PRO A 219 29.91 -33.16 -56.92
C PRO A 219 30.93 -34.20 -56.36
N THR A 220 30.63 -34.86 -55.23
CA THR A 220 31.15 -36.22 -54.95
C THR A 220 30.15 -37.04 -54.13
N ASP A 221 29.80 -38.21 -54.66
CA ASP A 221 29.07 -39.34 -54.05
C ASP A 221 29.75 -39.84 -52.75
N ASP A 222 28.96 -40.22 -51.73
CA ASP A 222 28.66 -41.63 -51.40
C ASP A 222 27.87 -41.76 -50.06
N LYS A 223 26.75 -42.47 -50.14
CA LYS A 223 26.04 -43.34 -49.17
C LYS A 223 25.76 -42.99 -47.68
N ASP A 224 24.54 -43.38 -47.31
CA ASP A 224 24.05 -43.81 -45.98
C ASP A 224 23.73 -42.77 -44.89
N LYS A 225 22.60 -42.05 -45.08
CA LYS A 225 21.82 -41.49 -43.97
C LYS A 225 20.84 -42.54 -43.42
N LYS A 226 21.26 -43.21 -42.35
CA LYS A 226 20.36 -43.97 -41.47
C LYS A 226 19.56 -43.00 -40.62
N ASP A 227 18.29 -42.86 -40.96
CA ASP A 227 17.30 -42.07 -40.24
C ASP A 227 17.10 -42.66 -38.83
N SER A 228 17.68 -42.02 -37.80
CA SER A 228 17.46 -42.40 -36.40
C SER A 228 16.38 -41.52 -35.80
N LYS A 229 15.13 -42.01 -35.87
CA LYS A 229 14.01 -41.51 -35.05
C LYS A 229 14.46 -41.48 -33.58
N LYS A 230 14.72 -40.29 -33.03
CA LYS A 230 14.97 -40.09 -31.59
C LYS A 230 13.72 -40.52 -30.81
N LYS A 231 13.81 -41.66 -30.12
CA LYS A 231 12.85 -42.06 -29.07
C LYS A 231 12.75 -40.94 -28.02
N LYS A 232 11.53 -40.52 -27.69
CA LYS A 232 11.26 -39.45 -26.72
C LYS A 232 11.37 -40.05 -25.31
N HIS A 233 12.54 -39.97 -24.68
CA HIS A 233 12.76 -40.45 -23.31
C HIS A 233 12.00 -39.58 -22.30
N VAL A 234 11.12 -40.20 -21.51
CA VAL A 234 10.48 -39.56 -20.36
C VAL A 234 11.48 -39.55 -19.20
N THR A 235 11.85 -38.34 -18.75
CA THR A 235 12.84 -38.14 -17.69
C THR A 235 12.13 -37.75 -16.40
N LYS A 236 12.29 -38.53 -15.32
CA LYS A 236 11.75 -38.19 -13.99
C LYS A 236 12.83 -37.43 -13.22
N THR A 237 12.44 -36.29 -12.62
CA THR A 237 13.33 -35.45 -11.81
C THR A 237 12.86 -35.48 -10.37
N VAL A 238 13.74 -35.80 -9.43
CA VAL A 238 13.47 -35.83 -7.98
C VAL A 238 14.32 -34.74 -7.31
N GLU A 239 13.71 -33.86 -6.52
CA GLU A 239 14.46 -32.85 -5.76
C GLU A 239 15.12 -33.48 -4.53
N LEU A 240 16.36 -33.09 -4.28
CA LEU A 240 17.17 -33.56 -3.17
C LEU A 240 17.29 -32.47 -2.10
N PRO A 241 17.16 -32.82 -0.80
CA PRO A 241 17.36 -31.87 0.28
C PRO A 241 18.82 -31.37 0.34
N ILE A 242 18.99 -30.08 0.61
CA ILE A 242 20.29 -29.41 0.76
C ILE A 242 20.40 -28.82 2.16
N GLU A 243 21.44 -29.20 2.90
CA GLU A 243 21.81 -28.48 4.12
C GLU A 243 22.87 -27.44 3.82
N SER A 244 22.59 -26.19 4.19
CA SER A 244 23.48 -25.06 3.93
C SER A 244 24.08 -24.55 5.23
N TYR A 245 25.40 -24.53 5.31
CA TYR A 245 26.18 -23.96 6.40
C TYR A 245 26.88 -22.72 5.85
N THR A 246 26.35 -21.55 6.18
CA THR A 246 26.85 -20.24 5.73
C THR A 246 27.04 -19.34 6.94
N HIS A 247 27.61 -18.15 6.74
CA HIS A 247 27.81 -17.15 7.80
C HIS A 247 26.51 -16.49 8.30
N GLY A 248 25.35 -16.82 7.70
CA GLY A 248 24.05 -16.33 8.16
C GLY A 248 23.61 -16.96 9.47
N PHE A 249 22.80 -16.22 10.25
CA PHE A 249 22.22 -16.76 11.49
C PHE A 249 21.23 -17.88 11.20
N THR A 250 21.17 -18.85 12.13
CA THR A 250 20.14 -19.89 12.10
C THR A 250 18.77 -19.30 12.44
N GLN A 251 17.70 -19.99 12.08
CA GLN A 251 16.35 -19.53 12.41
C GLN A 251 16.14 -19.37 13.92
N THR A 252 16.73 -20.24 14.74
CA THR A 252 16.67 -20.14 16.20
C THR A 252 17.33 -18.85 16.70
N MET A 253 18.56 -18.55 16.24
CA MET A 253 19.25 -17.32 16.61
C MET A 253 18.49 -16.07 16.14
N LEU A 254 17.91 -16.09 14.93
CA LEU A 254 17.10 -14.99 14.43
C LEU A 254 15.87 -14.74 15.30
N ASN A 255 15.18 -15.80 15.73
CA ASN A 255 14.02 -15.68 16.62
C ASN A 255 14.44 -15.08 17.97
N ASP A 256 15.57 -15.52 18.54
CA ASP A 256 16.08 -15.00 19.80
C ASP A 256 16.43 -13.50 19.70
N TYR A 257 17.09 -13.07 18.62
CA TYR A 257 17.37 -11.65 18.37
C TYR A 257 16.11 -10.84 18.13
N GLN A 258 15.12 -11.39 17.42
CA GLN A 258 13.83 -10.73 17.24
C GLN A 258 13.10 -10.54 18.57
N GLU A 259 13.13 -11.53 19.47
CA GLU A 259 12.52 -11.41 20.79
C GLU A 259 13.21 -10.32 21.63
N GLN A 260 14.54 -10.25 21.58
CA GLN A 260 15.31 -9.20 22.25
C GLN A 260 14.98 -7.80 21.71
N GLU A 261 14.91 -7.65 20.39
CA GLU A 261 14.51 -6.40 19.74
C GLU A 261 13.08 -6.00 20.13
N CYS A 262 12.13 -6.95 20.12
CA CYS A 262 10.75 -6.69 20.55
C CYS A 262 10.68 -6.20 22.01
N LYS A 263 11.52 -6.73 22.90
CA LYS A 263 11.60 -6.28 24.30
C LYS A 263 12.11 -4.84 24.40
N MET A 264 13.15 -4.49 23.62
CA MET A 264 13.68 -3.12 23.58
C MET A 264 12.65 -2.13 23.03
N ILE A 265 11.99 -2.47 21.92
CA ILE A 265 10.92 -1.64 21.33
C ILE A 265 9.77 -1.44 22.33
N ALA A 266 9.37 -2.49 23.06
CA ALA A 266 8.32 -2.38 24.07
C ALA A 266 8.73 -1.45 25.22
N SER A 267 9.99 -1.53 25.67
CA SER A 267 10.54 -0.64 26.69
C SER A 267 10.56 0.81 26.23
N ASP A 268 11.06 1.09 25.02
CA ASP A 268 11.08 2.43 24.44
C ASP A 268 9.68 3.02 24.29
N LYS A 269 8.72 2.19 23.87
CA LYS A 269 7.32 2.58 23.76
C LYS A 269 6.74 2.93 25.14
N GLN A 270 6.98 2.10 26.15
CA GLN A 270 6.48 2.35 27.50
C GLN A 270 7.04 3.66 28.06
N GLU A 271 8.33 3.93 27.85
CA GLU A 271 8.97 5.17 28.29
C GLU A 271 8.43 6.39 27.55
N LYS A 272 8.25 6.29 26.22
CA LYS A 272 7.59 7.34 25.44
C LYS A 272 6.19 7.63 25.95
N GLU A 273 5.36 6.60 26.17
CA GLU A 273 3.98 6.78 26.66
C GLU A 273 3.94 7.36 28.08
N ARG A 274 4.93 7.08 28.92
CA ARG A 274 5.10 7.69 30.24
C ARG A 274 5.43 9.17 30.12
N ALA A 275 6.42 9.52 29.29
CA ALA A 275 6.80 10.90 29.01
C ALA A 275 5.65 11.71 28.41
N ASP A 276 4.92 11.14 27.44
CA ASP A 276 3.73 11.75 26.83
C ASP A 276 2.64 12.01 27.88
N ALA A 277 2.41 11.08 28.82
CA ALA A 277 1.44 11.26 29.89
C ALA A 277 1.85 12.36 30.90
N ARG A 278 3.14 12.45 31.23
CA ARG A 278 3.70 13.54 32.05
C ARG A 278 3.50 14.89 31.36
N ASN A 279 3.88 14.99 30.09
CA ASN A 279 3.74 16.21 29.29
C ASN A 279 2.27 16.63 29.15
N ALA A 280 1.36 15.69 28.95
CA ALA A 280 -0.08 15.98 28.89
C ALA A 280 -0.64 16.53 30.21
N LEU A 281 -0.13 16.05 31.36
CA LEU A 281 -0.48 16.61 32.67
C LEU A 281 0.11 18.02 32.85
N GLU A 282 1.39 18.19 32.51
CA GLU A 282 2.09 19.48 32.58
C GLU A 282 1.40 20.55 31.72
N GLU A 283 1.11 20.25 30.46
CA GLU A 283 0.36 21.12 29.53
C GLU A 283 -1.01 21.49 30.09
N TYR A 284 -1.75 20.51 30.61
CA TYR A 284 -3.07 20.76 31.20
C TYR A 284 -3.00 21.70 32.40
N VAL A 285 -1.99 21.52 33.28
CA VAL A 285 -1.81 22.37 34.47
C VAL A 285 -1.56 23.82 34.05
N TYR A 286 -0.67 24.04 33.07
CA TYR A 286 -0.39 25.38 32.55
C TYR A 286 -1.59 26.03 31.86
N ASP A 287 -2.25 25.32 30.94
CA ASP A 287 -3.43 25.82 30.21
C ASP A 287 -4.58 26.13 31.17
N ALA A 288 -4.95 25.17 32.03
CA ALA A 288 -6.06 25.32 32.95
C ALA A 288 -5.83 26.46 33.93
N ARG A 289 -4.62 26.63 34.46
CA ARG A 289 -4.32 27.72 35.40
C ARG A 289 -4.44 29.07 34.74
N GLY A 290 -3.88 29.26 33.54
CA GLY A 290 -3.98 30.52 32.81
C GLY A 290 -5.44 30.90 32.55
N ARG A 291 -6.23 29.95 32.03
CA ARG A 291 -7.61 30.20 31.61
C ARG A 291 -8.60 30.33 32.76
N ILE A 292 -8.42 29.59 33.85
CA ILE A 292 -9.27 29.68 35.05
C ILE A 292 -8.97 30.96 35.84
N SER A 293 -7.70 31.40 35.85
CA SER A 293 -7.32 32.65 36.54
C SER A 293 -7.89 33.87 35.83
N ASP A 294 -7.98 33.82 34.50
CA ASP A 294 -8.54 34.88 33.66
C ASP A 294 -10.07 34.99 33.79
N ASP A 295 -10.54 36.13 34.31
CA ASP A 295 -11.96 36.44 34.45
C ASP A 295 -12.65 36.72 33.11
N ASP A 296 -11.89 37.05 32.06
CA ASP A 296 -12.42 37.21 30.70
C ASP A 296 -12.51 35.87 29.93
N ASP A 297 -12.00 34.76 30.50
CA ASP A 297 -12.09 33.40 29.94
C ASP A 297 -12.89 32.43 30.84
N LEU A 298 -12.25 31.41 31.43
CA LEU A 298 -12.95 30.36 32.18
C LEU A 298 -13.27 30.78 33.62
N GLY A 299 -12.61 31.82 34.14
CA GLY A 299 -12.79 32.31 35.51
C GLY A 299 -14.23 32.71 35.84
N THR A 300 -15.01 33.20 34.87
CA THR A 300 -16.43 33.57 35.09
C THR A 300 -17.42 32.40 35.03
N PHE A 301 -16.96 31.20 34.68
CA PHE A 301 -17.79 29.98 34.57
C PHE A 301 -17.61 29.02 35.75
N ILE A 302 -16.87 29.45 36.77
CA ILE A 302 -16.62 28.71 38.01
C ILE A 302 -16.98 29.58 39.23
N LEU A 303 -17.45 28.95 40.32
CA LEU A 303 -17.72 29.66 41.56
C LEU A 303 -16.41 30.16 42.18
N ALA A 304 -16.40 31.37 42.77
CA ALA A 304 -15.18 31.97 43.33
C ALA A 304 -14.45 31.06 44.35
N GLY A 305 -15.19 30.38 45.24
CA GLY A 305 -14.60 29.44 46.19
C GLY A 305 -13.98 28.20 45.53
N ASP A 306 -14.59 27.71 44.45
CA ASP A 306 -14.08 26.55 43.69
C ASP A 306 -12.91 26.97 42.78
N LYS A 307 -12.92 28.20 42.26
CA LYS A 307 -11.83 28.81 41.48
C LYS A 307 -10.55 28.85 42.32
N ASP A 308 -10.61 29.45 43.51
CA ASP A 308 -9.45 29.58 44.40
C ASP A 308 -8.90 28.21 44.81
N LYS A 309 -9.80 27.24 45.07
CA LYS A 309 -9.39 25.87 45.39
C LYS A 309 -8.69 25.21 44.20
N PHE A 310 -9.29 25.29 43.01
CA PHE A 310 -8.75 24.62 41.83
C PHE A 310 -7.41 25.22 41.38
N VAL A 311 -7.25 26.55 41.45
CA VAL A 311 -5.96 27.20 41.18
C VAL A 311 -4.87 26.70 42.14
N ARG A 312 -5.17 26.58 43.43
CA ARG A 312 -4.22 25.99 44.41
C ARG A 312 -3.91 24.53 44.09
N ASP A 313 -4.91 23.75 43.70
CA ASP A 313 -4.70 22.34 43.32
C ASP A 313 -3.80 22.22 42.07
N LEU A 314 -3.92 23.15 41.11
CA LEU A 314 -3.06 23.24 39.93
C LEU A 314 -1.62 23.65 40.28
N ASP A 315 -1.43 24.66 41.15
CA ASP A 315 -0.10 25.07 41.62
C ASP A 315 0.59 23.93 42.40
N ASN A 316 -0.16 23.22 43.25
CA ASN A 316 0.35 22.04 43.94
C ASN A 316 0.72 20.91 42.97
N MET A 317 -0.03 20.73 41.88
CA MET A 317 0.30 19.74 40.86
C MET A 317 1.57 20.10 40.09
N GLU A 318 1.79 21.37 39.78
CA GLU A 318 3.03 21.85 39.16
C GLU A 318 4.23 21.57 40.07
N ASN A 319 4.14 21.93 41.35
CA ASN A 319 5.20 21.63 42.31
C ASN A 319 5.46 20.12 42.41
N TRP A 320 4.39 19.31 42.46
CA TRP A 320 4.50 17.86 42.47
C TRP A 320 5.22 17.33 41.22
N LEU A 321 4.94 17.85 40.02
CA LEU A 321 5.61 17.46 38.77
C LEU A 321 7.13 17.70 38.78
N TYR A 322 7.60 18.72 39.50
CA TYR A 322 9.03 19.06 39.62
C TYR A 322 9.72 18.43 40.83
N GLU A 323 8.97 17.81 41.73
CA GLU A 323 9.49 17.12 42.91
C GLU A 323 9.19 15.62 42.84
N GLU A 324 8.19 15.14 43.58
CA GLU A 324 7.87 13.72 43.72
C GLU A 324 7.39 13.05 42.42
N GLY A 325 6.90 13.85 41.48
CA GLY A 325 6.30 13.44 40.21
C GLY A 325 7.28 13.34 39.05
N GLU A 326 8.60 13.54 39.25
CA GLU A 326 9.57 13.49 38.14
C GLU A 326 9.60 12.13 37.44
N ASP A 327 9.58 11.04 38.21
CA ASP A 327 9.79 9.68 37.70
C ASP A 327 8.71 8.68 38.15
N CYS A 328 7.45 9.08 37.97
CA CYS A 328 6.30 8.26 38.28
C CYS A 328 5.91 7.33 37.12
N SER A 329 5.20 6.25 37.47
CA SER A 329 4.55 5.37 36.49
C SER A 329 3.50 6.12 35.67
N ARG A 330 3.37 5.80 34.38
CA ARG A 330 2.38 6.38 33.45
C ARG A 330 0.97 6.53 34.06
N HIS A 331 0.49 5.50 34.73
CA HIS A 331 -0.86 5.48 35.31
C HIS A 331 -1.09 6.60 36.32
N ILE A 332 -0.06 6.96 37.12
CA ILE A 332 -0.15 8.02 38.12
C ILE A 332 -0.42 9.37 37.45
N TYR A 333 0.31 9.71 36.37
CA TYR A 333 0.06 10.94 35.62
C TYR A 333 -1.35 10.99 35.05
N VAL A 334 -1.84 9.86 34.52
CA VAL A 334 -3.19 9.76 33.95
C VAL A 334 -4.26 9.95 35.02
N GLU A 335 -4.12 9.34 36.19
CA GLU A 335 -5.07 9.51 37.30
C GLU A 335 -5.09 10.95 37.81
N LYS A 336 -3.92 11.55 38.02
CA LYS A 336 -3.79 12.96 38.44
C LYS A 336 -4.45 13.90 37.42
N LEU A 337 -4.20 13.68 36.13
CA LEU A 337 -4.85 14.43 35.06
C LEU A 337 -6.38 14.26 35.07
N GLN A 338 -6.87 13.04 35.31
CA GLN A 338 -8.31 12.77 35.35
C GLN A 338 -8.98 13.49 36.53
N VAL A 339 -8.31 13.57 37.69
CA VAL A 339 -8.80 14.34 38.85
C VAL A 339 -8.94 15.82 38.49
N LEU A 340 -7.92 16.43 37.86
CA LEU A 340 -7.99 17.83 37.46
C LEU A 340 -9.08 18.07 36.40
N ARG A 341 -9.19 17.16 35.41
CA ARG A 341 -10.23 17.23 34.37
C ARG A 341 -11.64 17.14 34.93
N SER A 342 -11.86 16.41 36.01
CA SER A 342 -13.19 16.32 36.64
C SER A 342 -13.72 17.68 37.12
N VAL A 343 -12.83 18.63 37.39
CA VAL A 343 -13.17 20.00 37.78
C VAL A 343 -13.13 20.95 36.59
N GLY A 344 -12.06 20.91 35.79
CA GLY A 344 -11.86 21.88 34.71
C GLY A 344 -12.72 21.66 33.46
N GLU A 345 -13.01 20.41 33.09
CA GLU A 345 -13.80 20.12 31.88
C GLU A 345 -15.25 20.59 31.97
N PRO A 346 -15.98 20.41 33.10
CA PRO A 346 -17.31 21.00 33.26
C PRO A 346 -17.33 22.53 33.05
N VAL A 347 -16.29 23.25 33.49
CA VAL A 347 -16.18 24.71 33.30
C VAL A 347 -16.02 25.06 31.82
N LYS A 348 -15.19 24.31 31.08
CA LYS A 348 -15.06 24.46 29.62
C LYS A 348 -16.38 24.19 28.90
N VAL A 349 -17.12 23.16 29.32
CA VAL A 349 -18.44 22.84 28.77
C VAL A 349 -19.42 23.99 29.03
N ARG A 350 -19.49 24.53 30.26
CA ARG A 350 -20.35 25.69 30.57
C ARG A 350 -20.06 26.89 29.68
N LYS A 351 -18.78 27.22 29.46
CA LYS A 351 -18.38 28.28 28.54
C LYS A 351 -18.88 28.01 27.12
N ALA A 352 -18.58 26.81 26.58
CA ALA A 352 -18.99 26.44 25.24
C ALA A 352 -20.52 26.48 25.05
N GLU A 353 -21.27 25.98 26.02
CA GLU A 353 -22.73 26.05 26.02
C GLU A 353 -23.23 27.50 26.07
N PHE A 354 -22.62 28.35 26.89
CA PHE A 354 -22.98 29.76 27.00
C PHE A 354 -22.73 30.56 25.72
N GLU A 355 -21.62 30.33 25.04
CA GLU A 355 -21.25 31.03 23.81
C GLU A 355 -22.12 30.58 22.62
N ASN A 356 -22.41 29.28 22.53
CA ASN A 356 -23.08 28.71 21.38
C ASN A 356 -24.62 28.71 21.48
N ARG A 357 -25.20 28.88 22.68
CA ARG A 357 -26.67 28.82 22.86
C ARG A 357 -27.43 29.89 22.09
N ASN A 358 -26.91 31.11 21.96
CA ASN A 358 -27.63 32.18 21.26
C ASN A 358 -27.78 31.86 19.77
N ALA A 359 -26.73 31.34 19.14
CA ALA A 359 -26.77 30.90 17.75
C ALA A 359 -27.75 29.74 17.55
N ALA A 360 -27.76 28.77 18.48
CA ALA A 360 -28.68 27.62 18.41
C ALA A 360 -30.16 28.04 18.60
N LEU A 361 -30.44 28.96 19.53
CA LEU A 361 -31.78 29.51 19.75
C LEU A 361 -32.26 30.31 18.55
N GLU A 362 -31.38 31.09 17.93
CA GLU A 362 -31.70 31.87 16.72
C GLU A 362 -31.98 30.95 15.53
N GLU A 363 -31.21 29.87 15.36
CA GLU A 363 -31.48 28.86 14.34
C GLU A 363 -32.89 28.25 14.51
N LEU A 364 -33.23 27.82 15.73
CA LEU A 364 -34.55 27.30 16.03
C LEU A 364 -35.66 28.34 15.77
N ALA A 365 -35.44 29.60 16.16
CA ALA A 365 -36.37 30.70 15.90
C ALA A 365 -36.61 30.90 14.40
N GLN A 366 -35.55 30.87 13.59
CA GLN A 366 -35.65 30.98 12.13
C GLN A 366 -36.42 29.82 11.51
N ARG A 367 -36.20 28.56 11.98
CA ARG A 367 -36.98 27.42 11.49
C ARG A 367 -38.46 27.51 11.87
N ILE A 368 -38.77 27.97 13.09
CA ILE A 368 -40.15 28.23 13.51
C ILE A 368 -40.80 29.28 12.61
N MET A 369 -40.11 30.39 12.35
CA MET A 369 -40.62 31.47 11.49
C MET A 369 -40.90 30.97 10.06
N LEU A 370 -39.99 30.17 9.49
CA LEU A 370 -40.19 29.58 8.17
C LEU A 370 -41.39 28.62 8.16
N ALA A 371 -41.54 27.79 9.19
CA ALA A 371 -42.66 26.87 9.31
C ALA A 371 -44.01 27.60 9.45
N GLN A 372 -44.06 28.67 10.25
CA GLN A 372 -45.23 29.56 10.37
C GLN A 372 -45.58 30.24 9.04
N LYS A 373 -44.56 30.65 8.27
CA LYS A 373 -44.78 31.21 6.93
C LYS A 373 -45.44 30.18 6.00
N VAL A 374 -44.95 28.94 5.99
CA VAL A 374 -45.53 27.86 5.16
C VAL A 374 -46.97 27.56 5.56
N THR A 375 -47.28 27.46 6.86
CA THR A 375 -48.68 27.24 7.31
C THR A 375 -49.59 28.43 6.98
N SER A 376 -49.07 29.66 7.03
CA SER A 376 -49.82 30.85 6.61
C SER A 376 -50.11 30.88 5.10
N GLN A 377 -49.15 30.43 4.27
CA GLN A 377 -49.32 30.34 2.81
C GLN A 377 -50.41 29.33 2.42
N TYR A 378 -50.47 28.20 3.13
CA TYR A 378 -51.59 27.26 3.00
C TYR A 378 -52.94 27.93 3.31
N ARG A 379 -53.04 28.70 4.40
CA ARG A 379 -54.27 29.42 4.77
C ARG A 379 -54.69 30.47 3.74
N SER A 380 -53.72 31.10 3.08
CA SER A 380 -54.00 32.04 1.99
C SER A 380 -54.36 31.38 0.66
N GLY A 381 -54.38 30.05 0.58
CA GLY A 381 -54.79 29.29 -0.61
C GLY A 381 -53.73 29.18 -1.69
N ASP A 382 -52.44 29.19 -1.33
CA ASP A 382 -51.33 29.06 -2.28
C ASP A 382 -51.40 27.71 -3.05
N GLU A 383 -51.36 27.78 -4.39
CA GLU A 383 -51.44 26.62 -5.30
C GLU A 383 -50.39 25.54 -5.02
N LYS A 384 -49.29 25.89 -4.35
CA LYS A 384 -48.25 24.95 -3.96
C LYS A 384 -48.69 24.01 -2.82
N TYR A 385 -49.62 24.43 -1.97
CA TYR A 385 -49.97 23.70 -0.73
C TYR A 385 -51.44 23.23 -0.68
N ASN A 386 -52.29 23.68 -1.61
CA ASN A 386 -53.74 23.36 -1.65
C ASN A 386 -54.08 21.86 -1.72
N HIS A 387 -53.13 20.99 -2.13
CA HIS A 387 -53.34 19.55 -2.20
C HIS A 387 -53.12 18.81 -0.87
N LEU A 388 -52.65 19.52 0.18
CA LEU A 388 -52.36 18.92 1.48
C LEU A 388 -53.62 18.75 2.34
N PRO A 389 -53.78 17.61 3.06
CA PRO A 389 -54.89 17.41 3.97
C PRO A 389 -54.90 18.45 5.10
N ALA A 390 -56.06 19.03 5.40
CA ALA A 390 -56.20 20.03 6.47
C ALA A 390 -55.77 19.49 7.85
N ALA A 391 -56.00 18.20 8.13
CA ALA A 391 -55.57 17.54 9.37
C ALA A 391 -54.04 17.48 9.52
N ASP A 392 -53.32 17.27 8.41
CA ASP A 392 -51.87 17.21 8.39
C ASP A 392 -51.26 18.59 8.64
N VAL A 393 -51.84 19.64 8.03
CA VAL A 393 -51.41 21.04 8.25
C VAL A 393 -51.72 21.49 9.68
N SER A 394 -52.86 21.11 10.24
CA SER A 394 -53.20 21.38 11.65
C SER A 394 -52.17 20.77 12.61
N LYS A 395 -51.72 19.55 12.33
CA LYS A 395 -50.69 18.87 13.14
C LYS A 395 -49.33 19.57 13.06
N VAL A 396 -48.95 20.07 11.88
CA VAL A 396 -47.74 20.89 11.73
C VAL A 396 -47.88 22.19 12.52
N GLU A 397 -49.04 22.83 12.48
CA GLU A 397 -49.28 24.07 13.22
C GLU A 397 -49.21 23.86 14.74
N GLU A 398 -49.78 22.77 15.26
CA GLU A 398 -49.63 22.38 16.68
C GLU A 398 -48.16 22.16 17.05
N THR A 399 -47.40 21.49 16.19
CA THR A 399 -45.96 21.22 16.41
C THR A 399 -45.16 22.51 16.42
N VAL A 400 -45.45 23.44 15.50
CA VAL A 400 -44.81 24.76 15.41
C VAL A 400 -45.13 25.62 16.64
N ASN A 401 -46.39 25.63 17.08
CA ASN A 401 -46.80 26.36 18.28
C ASN A 401 -46.17 25.79 19.56
N ALA A 402 -46.07 24.46 19.65
CA ALA A 402 -45.37 23.79 20.75
C ALA A 402 -43.86 24.14 20.75
N ALA A 403 -43.21 24.13 19.59
CA ALA A 403 -41.80 24.53 19.46
C ALA A 403 -41.57 26.02 19.80
N ALA A 404 -42.48 26.91 19.39
CA ALA A 404 -42.42 28.33 19.74
C ALA A 404 -42.58 28.56 21.25
N LYS A 405 -43.51 27.87 21.90
CA LYS A 405 -43.67 27.91 23.36
C LYS A 405 -42.44 27.38 24.07
N TRP A 406 -41.90 26.25 23.62
CA TRP A 406 -40.68 25.66 24.16
C TRP A 406 -39.49 26.61 24.02
N LEU A 407 -39.33 27.27 22.87
CA LEU A 407 -38.25 28.23 22.64
C LEU A 407 -38.30 29.39 23.65
N GLU A 408 -39.48 29.96 23.89
CA GLU A 408 -39.64 31.11 24.80
C GLU A 408 -39.42 30.74 26.27
N GLU A 409 -39.96 29.58 26.70
CA GLU A 409 -39.72 29.03 28.03
C GLU A 409 -38.22 28.82 28.28
N ASN A 410 -37.52 28.20 27.32
CA ASN A 410 -36.11 27.89 27.47
C ASN A 410 -35.19 29.11 27.30
N ARG A 411 -35.56 30.10 26.48
CA ARG A 411 -34.87 31.40 26.41
C ARG A 411 -34.90 32.10 27.78
N THR A 412 -36.05 32.07 28.44
CA THR A 412 -36.22 32.64 29.79
C THR A 412 -35.37 31.89 30.82
N LEU A 413 -35.40 30.55 30.81
CA LEU A 413 -34.58 29.71 31.70
C LEU A 413 -33.07 29.95 31.48
N LEU A 414 -32.62 30.01 30.23
CA LEU A 414 -31.20 30.22 29.91
C LEU A 414 -30.73 31.64 30.25
N SER A 415 -31.59 32.65 30.13
CA SER A 415 -31.27 34.03 30.48
C SER A 415 -31.11 34.26 31.99
N SER A 416 -31.82 33.47 32.80
CA SER A 416 -31.79 33.54 34.27
C SER A 416 -30.77 32.60 34.90
N CYS A 417 -30.21 31.64 34.13
CA CYS A 417 -29.20 30.70 34.59
C CYS A 417 -27.83 31.38 34.81
N PRO A 418 -27.23 31.27 36.01
CA PRO A 418 -25.88 31.76 36.27
C PRO A 418 -24.83 31.04 35.42
N ARG A 419 -23.77 31.75 35.00
CA ARG A 419 -22.66 31.18 34.19
C ARG A 419 -21.93 30.04 34.88
N THR A 420 -21.99 29.99 36.21
CA THR A 420 -21.30 29.00 37.04
C THR A 420 -22.08 27.70 37.23
N GLN A 421 -23.31 27.63 36.73
CA GLN A 421 -24.16 26.44 36.82
C GLN A 421 -24.27 25.76 35.46
N ASP A 422 -24.55 24.46 35.49
CA ASP A 422 -24.80 23.72 34.26
C ASP A 422 -26.10 24.25 33.61
N PRO A 423 -26.12 24.41 32.29
CA PRO A 423 -27.27 25.00 31.62
C PRO A 423 -28.48 24.06 31.75
N PRO A 424 -29.68 24.59 32.03
CA PRO A 424 -30.90 23.77 32.14
C PRO A 424 -31.26 23.09 30.81
N VAL A 425 -30.79 23.63 29.69
CA VAL A 425 -30.93 23.09 28.34
C VAL A 425 -29.63 23.25 27.58
N THR A 426 -29.17 22.17 26.97
CA THR A 426 -27.94 22.15 26.19
C THR A 426 -28.17 22.56 24.74
N VAL A 427 -27.13 23.07 24.09
CA VAL A 427 -27.06 23.38 22.66
C VAL A 427 -27.41 22.16 21.82
N SER A 428 -26.98 20.96 22.23
CA SER A 428 -27.33 19.71 21.54
C SER A 428 -28.84 19.49 21.53
N LEU A 429 -29.52 19.67 22.68
CA LEU A 429 -30.96 19.50 22.77
C LEU A 429 -31.71 20.53 21.92
N ILE A 430 -31.24 21.79 21.87
CA ILE A 430 -31.82 22.83 21.00
C ILE A 430 -31.71 22.43 19.52
N LYS A 431 -30.54 21.91 19.12
CA LYS A 431 -30.33 21.42 17.75
C LYS A 431 -31.21 20.20 17.42
N GLU A 432 -31.45 19.32 18.38
CA GLU A 432 -32.40 18.21 18.21
C GLU A 432 -33.84 18.69 18.04
N GLN A 433 -34.28 19.71 18.80
CA GLN A 433 -35.58 20.34 18.60
C GLN A 433 -35.69 20.96 17.20
N CYS A 434 -34.63 21.62 16.73
CA CYS A 434 -34.55 22.19 15.39
C CYS A 434 -34.75 21.13 14.31
N LYS A 435 -33.99 20.03 14.37
CA LYS A 435 -34.11 18.88 13.45
C LYS A 435 -35.49 18.24 13.48
N SER A 436 -36.04 18.07 14.69
CA SER A 436 -37.36 17.45 14.86
C SER A 436 -38.47 18.30 14.22
N LEU A 437 -38.40 19.62 14.39
CA LEU A 437 -39.33 20.57 13.76
C LEU A 437 -39.22 20.52 12.24
N GLU A 438 -37.99 20.58 11.70
CA GLU A 438 -37.74 20.50 10.25
C GLU A 438 -38.27 19.21 9.65
N GLN A 439 -38.01 18.07 10.28
CA GLN A 439 -38.48 16.78 9.81
C GLN A 439 -40.01 16.71 9.79
N ALA A 440 -40.69 17.24 10.82
CA ALA A 440 -42.15 17.29 10.89
C ALA A 440 -42.74 18.16 9.77
N VAL A 441 -42.13 19.32 9.51
CA VAL A 441 -42.54 20.25 8.44
C VAL A 441 -42.27 19.63 7.07
N MET A 442 -41.08 19.08 6.81
CA MET A 442 -40.71 18.47 5.53
C MET A 442 -41.57 17.25 5.19
N SER A 443 -41.79 16.35 6.15
CA SER A 443 -42.64 15.16 6.02
C SER A 443 -44.05 15.50 5.53
N THR A 444 -44.56 16.65 5.94
CA THR A 444 -45.93 17.05 5.69
C THR A 444 -46.07 17.97 4.48
N MET A 445 -45.21 18.98 4.38
CA MET A 445 -45.33 20.07 3.41
C MET A 445 -44.66 19.78 2.06
N ASN A 446 -43.81 18.74 1.97
CA ASN A 446 -43.21 18.29 0.72
C ASN A 446 -43.90 17.06 0.10
N LYS A 447 -45.12 16.71 0.55
CA LYS A 447 -45.88 15.61 -0.07
C LYS A 447 -46.21 15.98 -1.53
N PRO A 448 -45.89 15.12 -2.52
CA PRO A 448 -46.11 15.43 -3.93
C PRO A 448 -47.61 15.53 -4.27
N LYS A 449 -47.94 16.37 -5.27
CA LYS A 449 -49.31 16.47 -5.80
C LYS A 449 -49.78 15.10 -6.33
N PRO A 450 -51.02 14.67 -6.07
CA PRO A 450 -51.56 13.44 -6.67
C PRO A 450 -51.44 13.51 -8.20
N LYS A 451 -50.87 12.47 -8.83
CA LYS A 451 -50.85 12.36 -10.29
C LYS A 451 -52.28 12.25 -10.79
N VAL A 452 -52.71 13.20 -11.62
CA VAL A 452 -53.98 13.12 -12.34
C VAL A 452 -53.80 12.12 -13.48
N GLU A 453 -54.51 10.98 -13.43
CA GLU A 453 -54.61 10.07 -14.57
C GLU A 453 -55.44 10.74 -15.68
N PRO A 454 -54.99 10.74 -16.95
CA PRO A 454 -55.77 11.33 -18.03
C PRO A 454 -57.01 10.45 -18.32
N PRO A 455 -58.19 11.05 -18.56
CA PRO A 455 -59.43 10.29 -18.78
C PRO A 455 -59.44 9.58 -20.15
N PRO A 456 -60.19 8.46 -20.28
CA PRO A 456 -60.21 7.63 -21.49
C PRO A 456 -60.92 8.33 -22.65
N THR A 457 -60.31 8.29 -23.83
CA THR A 457 -60.84 8.83 -25.09
C THR A 457 -61.54 7.75 -25.93
N GLU A 458 -62.80 7.96 -26.32
CA GLU A 458 -63.44 7.44 -27.56
C GLU A 458 -64.77 8.19 -27.85
N PRO A 459 -65.34 8.21 -29.08
CA PRO A 459 -64.77 8.03 -30.42
C PRO A 459 -65.17 9.15 -31.43
N ALA A 460 -64.71 8.95 -32.67
CA ALA A 460 -64.55 9.83 -33.82
C ALA A 460 -65.75 10.60 -34.42
N GLY A 461 -65.40 11.67 -35.15
CA GLY A 461 -66.19 12.30 -36.21
C GLY A 461 -65.29 13.05 -37.23
N ASP A 462 -64.82 12.31 -38.23
CA ASP A 462 -64.37 12.65 -39.62
C ASP A 462 -64.65 14.09 -40.14
N LYS A 463 -63.88 14.77 -41.01
CA LYS A 463 -62.88 14.37 -42.04
C LYS A 463 -62.09 15.59 -42.59
N VAL A 464 -60.86 15.27 -43.02
CA VAL A 464 -59.74 15.96 -43.74
C VAL A 464 -60.11 16.15 -45.26
N PRO A 465 -59.46 16.95 -46.18
CA PRO A 465 -58.00 17.06 -46.53
C PRO A 465 -57.47 18.44 -47.05
N ALA A 466 -56.19 18.73 -47.34
CA ALA A 466 -54.84 18.15 -47.19
C ALA A 466 -53.76 19.22 -47.58
N GLU A 467 -52.59 19.16 -46.94
CA GLU A 467 -51.17 19.30 -47.42
C GLU A 467 -50.62 20.50 -48.27
N PRO A 468 -49.28 20.66 -48.43
CA PRO A 468 -48.19 20.66 -47.43
C PRO A 468 -47.13 21.79 -47.69
N LYS A 469 -46.19 22.04 -46.75
CA LYS A 469 -44.73 22.17 -47.05
C LYS A 469 -43.87 22.59 -45.82
N GLN A 470 -42.78 21.85 -45.65
CA GLN A 470 -41.38 22.22 -45.30
C GLN A 470 -41.16 23.08 -44.04
N GLY A 471 -40.36 22.73 -43.03
CA GLY A 471 -39.18 21.87 -42.96
C GLY A 471 -37.97 22.75 -42.62
N GLU A 472 -37.51 22.74 -41.36
CA GLU A 472 -36.12 23.04 -40.97
C GLU A 472 -35.82 22.66 -39.51
N THR A 473 -34.57 22.28 -39.28
CA THR A 473 -33.94 21.47 -38.22
C THR A 473 -33.44 22.27 -37.00
N PRO A 474 -32.96 21.61 -35.91
CA PRO A 474 -32.88 22.15 -34.54
C PRO A 474 -31.51 22.71 -34.14
N ALA A 475 -31.47 23.48 -33.04
CA ALA A 475 -30.23 23.88 -32.37
C ALA A 475 -30.28 23.61 -30.85
N ASP A 476 -29.44 22.64 -30.48
CA ASP A 476 -28.62 22.43 -29.28
C ASP A 476 -29.13 22.70 -27.85
N GLN A 477 -29.08 21.59 -27.09
CA GLN A 477 -28.91 21.51 -25.64
C GLN A 477 -27.44 21.71 -25.27
N GLN A 478 -27.17 22.53 -24.26
CA GLN A 478 -25.96 22.43 -23.44
C GLN A 478 -26.34 22.34 -21.96
N ASN A 479 -26.09 21.16 -21.39
CA ASN A 479 -25.82 20.96 -19.97
C ASN A 479 -24.43 21.53 -19.64
N MET A 480 -24.31 22.23 -18.51
CA MET A 480 -23.15 22.06 -17.63
C MET A 480 -23.54 22.44 -16.20
N ASP A 481 -23.31 21.48 -15.32
CA ASP A 481 -23.22 21.62 -13.87
C ASP A 481 -22.23 22.71 -13.46
N VAL A 482 -22.57 23.48 -12.41
CA VAL A 482 -21.60 24.19 -11.57
C VAL A 482 -22.09 24.21 -10.12
N GLU A 483 -21.22 23.65 -9.28
CA GLU A 483 -20.96 23.82 -7.82
C GLU A 483 -22.03 24.37 -6.87
#